data_AF-A0A7V7MZ64-F1
#
_entry.id   AF-A0A7V7MZ64-F1
#
_cell.length_a   1.000
_cell.length_b   1.000
_cell.length_c   1.000
_cell.angle_alpha   90.00
_cell.angle_beta   90.00
_cell.angle_gamma   90.00
#
_symmetry.space_group_name_H-M   'P 1'
#
loop_
_entity.id
_entity.type
_entity.pdbx_description
1 polymer ?
#
loop_
_entity_poly.entity_id
_entity_poly.type
_entity_poly.pdbx_seq_one_letter_code
_entity_poly.pdbx_strand_id
1 'polypeptide(L)'
;MAKKKPTAILELNNAFKKNPDRARPNEPKTELLGKPPTYFKAKQKKIWNEIKSNCAEGVLQQSDALAVEALVHLLEEFRDCPRVFQASKMTQMQGILKQLGMTPCARASVVVPKKEDKKSKFKDM
;
A
#
# COMPACT_ATOMS: atom_id res chain seq x y z
N MET A 1 -18.91 -9.38 -11.00
CA MET A 1 -18.00 -8.71 -11.95
C MET A 1 -16.56 -9.13 -11.66
N ALA A 2 -15.80 -9.57 -12.66
CA ALA A 2 -14.40 -9.97 -12.44
C ALA A 2 -13.53 -8.75 -12.08
N LYS A 3 -12.72 -8.85 -11.01
CA LYS A 3 -11.83 -7.78 -10.56
C LYS A 3 -10.78 -7.49 -11.64
N LYS A 4 -10.70 -6.25 -12.13
CA LYS A 4 -9.72 -5.87 -13.15
C LYS A 4 -8.30 -6.07 -12.59
N LYS A 5 -7.46 -6.81 -13.31
CA LYS A 5 -6.05 -6.97 -12.97
C LYS A 5 -5.31 -5.65 -13.25
N PRO A 6 -4.44 -5.16 -12.34
CA PRO A 6 -3.56 -4.02 -12.56
C PRO A 6 -2.69 -4.17 -13.81
N THR A 7 -2.33 -3.06 -14.44
CA THR A 7 -1.55 -3.04 -15.69
C THR A 7 -0.18 -3.70 -15.50
N ALA A 8 0.46 -3.49 -14.36
CA ALA A 8 1.72 -4.14 -13.98
C ALA A 8 1.64 -5.69 -13.98
N ILE A 9 0.50 -6.26 -13.58
CA ILE A 9 0.28 -7.72 -13.61
C ILE A 9 0.10 -8.21 -15.05
N LEU A 10 -0.56 -7.42 -15.89
CA LEU A 10 -0.76 -7.76 -17.29
C LEU A 10 0.57 -7.72 -18.05
N GLU A 11 1.44 -6.77 -17.72
CA GLU A 11 2.80 -6.68 -18.28
C GLU A 11 3.66 -7.90 -17.93
N LEU A 12 3.76 -8.24 -16.64
CA LEU A 12 4.53 -9.39 -16.15
C LEU A 12 4.10 -10.72 -16.79
N ASN A 13 2.82 -10.86 -17.11
CA ASN A 13 2.27 -12.08 -17.72
C ASN A 13 2.39 -12.10 -19.25
N ASN A 14 3.15 -11.18 -19.87
CA ASN A 14 3.19 -10.97 -21.32
C ASN A 14 1.79 -10.77 -21.93
N ALA A 15 0.80 -10.30 -21.15
CA ALA A 15 -0.57 -10.17 -21.62
C ALA A 15 -0.69 -9.15 -22.74
N PHE A 16 0.19 -8.13 -22.77
CA PHE A 16 0.27 -7.14 -23.85
C PHE A 16 0.87 -7.69 -25.13
N LYS A 17 1.72 -8.73 -25.07
CA LYS A 17 2.19 -9.42 -26.28
C LYS A 17 1.09 -10.23 -26.95
N LYS A 18 0.16 -10.78 -26.16
CA LYS A 18 -0.99 -11.54 -26.66
C LYS A 18 -2.17 -10.65 -27.07
N ASN A 19 -2.36 -9.52 -26.38
CA ASN A 19 -3.40 -8.54 -26.66
C ASN A 19 -2.92 -7.14 -26.22
N PRO A 20 -2.38 -6.35 -27.15
CA PRO A 20 -1.86 -5.01 -26.86
C PRO A 20 -2.90 -4.05 -26.28
N ASP A 21 -4.17 -4.20 -26.65
CA ASP A 21 -5.29 -3.35 -26.19
C ASP A 21 -5.60 -3.50 -24.69
N ARG A 22 -5.01 -4.51 -24.03
CA ARG A 22 -5.08 -4.63 -22.56
C ARG A 22 -4.20 -3.62 -21.83
N ALA A 23 -3.25 -3.00 -22.50
CA ALA A 23 -2.42 -1.96 -21.91
C ALA A 23 -3.29 -0.76 -21.56
N ARG A 24 -3.16 -0.27 -20.32
CA ARG A 24 -3.85 0.94 -19.86
C ARG A 24 -2.78 2.02 -19.64
N PRO A 25 -2.33 2.68 -20.72
CA PRO A 25 -1.25 3.67 -20.62
C PRO A 25 -1.59 4.82 -19.66
N ASN A 26 -2.87 5.09 -19.44
CA ASN A 26 -3.37 6.17 -18.60
C ASN A 26 -3.83 5.69 -17.21
N GLU A 27 -3.29 4.59 -16.67
CA GLU A 27 -3.58 4.21 -15.29
C GLU A 27 -3.07 5.30 -14.34
N PRO A 28 -3.92 5.88 -13.49
CA PRO A 28 -3.53 6.97 -12.61
C PRO A 28 -2.48 6.48 -11.62
N LYS A 29 -1.31 7.13 -11.65
CA LYS A 29 -0.24 6.92 -10.68
C LYS A 29 -0.25 8.10 -9.74
N THR A 30 -0.23 7.85 -8.44
CA THR A 30 -0.02 8.91 -7.45
C THR A 30 1.38 8.80 -6.86
N GLU A 31 1.87 9.90 -6.26
CA GLU A 31 3.17 9.93 -5.60
C GLU A 31 3.21 8.97 -4.40
N LEU A 32 4.40 8.68 -3.88
CA LEU A 32 4.51 7.90 -2.64
C LEU A 32 3.84 8.63 -1.48
N LEU A 33 3.27 7.86 -0.55
CA LEU A 33 2.62 8.41 0.63
C LEU A 33 3.56 9.36 1.39
N GLY A 34 3.10 10.60 1.59
CA GLY A 34 3.88 11.68 2.20
C GLY A 34 4.10 11.60 3.72
N LYS A 35 4.35 12.77 4.30
CA LYS A 35 4.44 12.97 5.76
C LYS A 35 3.05 12.86 6.40
N PRO A 36 2.96 12.50 7.71
CA PRO A 36 1.69 12.51 8.42
C PRO A 36 1.05 13.91 8.41
N PRO A 37 -0.29 14.00 8.47
CA PRO A 37 -1.00 15.27 8.57
C PRO A 37 -0.50 16.14 9.72
N THR A 38 -0.50 17.47 9.51
CA THR A 38 0.06 18.43 10.47
C THR A 38 -0.68 18.42 11.80
N TYR A 39 -1.99 18.22 11.76
CA TYR A 39 -2.90 18.16 12.91
C TYR A 39 -2.78 16.88 13.75
N PHE A 40 -2.00 15.87 13.30
CA PHE A 40 -1.81 14.67 14.09
C PHE A 40 -1.02 14.95 15.37
N LYS A 41 -1.47 14.33 16.45
CA LYS A 41 -0.74 14.26 17.72
C LYS A 41 0.53 13.43 17.56
N ALA A 42 1.47 13.56 18.51
CA ALA A 42 2.73 12.83 18.48
C ALA A 42 2.54 11.30 18.37
N LYS A 43 1.54 10.75 19.08
CA LYS A 43 1.17 9.33 19.02
C LYS A 43 0.71 8.92 17.61
N GLN A 44 -0.20 9.67 17.01
CA GLN A 44 -0.71 9.42 15.66
C GLN A 44 0.39 9.52 14.60
N LYS A 45 1.31 10.48 14.71
CA LYS A 45 2.48 10.59 13.82
C LYS A 45 3.39 9.36 13.90
N LYS A 46 3.58 8.79 15.10
CA LYS A 46 4.32 7.53 15.27
C LYS A 46 3.61 6.36 14.59
N ILE A 47 2.29 6.24 14.79
CA ILE A 47 1.48 5.17 14.15
C ILE A 47 1.52 5.30 12.62
N TRP A 48 1.42 6.51 12.07
CA TRP A 48 1.54 6.73 10.63
C TRP A 48 2.87 6.22 10.07
N ASN A 49 3.98 6.59 10.72
CA ASN A 49 5.31 6.16 10.30
C ASN A 49 5.49 4.64 10.45
N GLU A 50 4.91 4.05 11.49
CA GLU A 50 4.90 2.60 11.70
C GLU A 50 4.14 1.87 10.58
N ILE A 51 2.96 2.36 10.19
CA ILE A 51 2.22 1.79 9.05
C ILE A 51 3.08 1.89 7.79
N LYS A 52 3.66 3.07 7.54
CA LYS A 52 4.50 3.32 6.37
C LYS A 52 5.74 2.41 6.32
N SER A 53 6.37 2.13 7.46
CA SER A 53 7.54 1.24 7.53
C SER A 53 7.19 -0.25 7.41
N ASN A 54 5.98 -0.64 7.80
CA ASN A 54 5.53 -2.04 7.72
C ASN A 54 5.00 -2.44 6.34
N CYS A 55 4.61 -1.47 5.53
CA CYS A 55 4.31 -1.70 4.12
C CYS A 55 5.61 -1.81 3.31
N ALA A 56 5.60 -2.68 2.29
CA ALA A 56 6.73 -2.75 1.36
C ALA A 56 6.90 -1.40 0.65
N GLU A 57 8.15 -1.04 0.35
CA GLU A 57 8.49 0.20 -0.33
C GLU A 57 7.76 0.27 -1.69
N GLY A 58 7.20 1.44 -2.02
CA GLY A 58 6.47 1.64 -3.27
C GLY A 58 5.01 1.17 -3.28
N VAL A 59 4.52 0.56 -2.18
CA VAL A 59 3.13 0.10 -2.08
C VAL A 59 2.17 1.23 -1.73
N LEU A 60 2.46 1.99 -0.67
CA LEU A 60 1.60 3.08 -0.23
C LEU A 60 1.83 4.31 -1.09
N GLN A 61 0.76 4.74 -1.76
CA GLN A 61 0.74 5.96 -2.56
C GLN A 61 -0.10 7.05 -1.88
N GLN A 62 -0.05 8.27 -2.40
CA GLN A 62 -0.77 9.42 -1.88
C GLN A 62 -2.29 9.22 -1.94
N SER A 63 -2.79 8.44 -2.90
CA SER A 63 -4.20 8.02 -2.94
C SER A 63 -4.64 7.23 -1.71
N ASP A 64 -3.72 6.55 -1.02
CA ASP A 64 -4.00 5.74 0.16
C ASP A 64 -4.04 6.57 1.44
N ALA A 65 -3.70 7.86 1.40
CA ALA A 65 -3.56 8.71 2.58
C ALA A 65 -4.79 8.71 3.49
N LEU A 66 -6.00 8.76 2.92
CA LEU A 66 -7.25 8.73 3.69
C LEU A 66 -7.48 7.37 4.38
N ALA A 67 -7.12 6.27 3.71
CA ALA A 67 -7.22 4.94 4.28
C ALA A 67 -6.20 4.74 5.42
N VAL A 68 -4.98 5.24 5.23
CA VAL A 68 -3.93 5.22 6.26
C VAL A 68 -4.33 6.10 7.45
N GLU A 69 -4.90 7.27 7.23
CA GLU A 69 -5.41 8.14 8.29
C GLU A 69 -6.51 7.46 9.12
N ALA A 70 -7.50 6.85 8.47
CA ALA A 70 -8.53 6.07 9.17
C ALA A 70 -7.90 4.92 10.00
N LEU A 71 -6.91 4.22 9.44
CA LEU A 71 -6.18 3.17 10.14
C LEU A 71 -5.39 3.71 11.34
N VAL A 72 -4.80 4.91 11.25
CA VAL A 72 -4.12 5.55 12.39
C VAL A 72 -5.07 5.77 13.56
N HIS A 73 -6.27 6.30 13.29
CA HIS A 73 -7.28 6.51 14.33
C HIS A 73 -7.77 5.20 14.95
N LEU A 74 -8.04 4.19 14.12
CA LEU A 74 -8.46 2.86 14.60
C LEU A 74 -7.38 2.20 15.45
N LEU A 75 -6.11 2.28 15.04
CA LEU A 75 -4.98 1.74 15.80
C LEU A 75 -4.74 2.51 17.09
N GLU A 76 -4.89 3.83 17.09
CA GLU A 76 -4.78 4.65 18.30
C GLU A 76 -5.82 4.21 19.33
N GLU A 77 -7.10 4.15 18.93
CA GLU A 77 -8.21 3.75 19.79
C GLU A 77 -8.06 2.30 20.28
N PHE A 78 -7.72 1.36 19.39
CA PHE A 78 -7.51 -0.04 19.75
C PHE A 78 -6.37 -0.20 20.76
N ARG A 79 -5.29 0.58 20.62
CA ARG A 79 -4.15 0.53 21.55
C ARG A 79 -4.44 1.21 22.89
N ASP A 80 -5.34 2.20 22.92
CA ASP A 80 -5.73 2.86 24.17
C ASP A 80 -6.65 1.99 25.02
N CYS A 81 -7.66 1.35 24.42
CA CYS A 81 -8.58 0.49 25.17
C CYS A 81 -9.09 -0.71 24.35
N PRO A 82 -8.30 -1.78 24.20
CA PRO A 82 -8.66 -2.91 23.35
C PRO A 82 -9.89 -3.68 23.87
N ARG A 83 -10.15 -3.64 25.19
CA ARG A 83 -11.28 -4.36 25.82
C ARG A 83 -12.65 -3.81 25.44
N VAL A 84 -12.74 -2.51 25.15
CA VAL A 84 -14.01 -1.85 24.77
C VAL A 84 -14.05 -1.51 23.28
N PHE A 85 -13.04 -1.94 22.52
CA PHE A 85 -12.95 -1.67 21.10
C PHE A 85 -14.04 -2.43 20.34
N GLN A 86 -14.92 -1.70 19.66
CA GLN A 86 -16.10 -2.27 19.04
C GLN A 86 -15.74 -3.27 17.92
N ALA A 87 -16.44 -4.40 17.87
CA ALA A 87 -16.22 -5.42 16.86
C ALA A 87 -16.34 -4.89 15.41
N SER A 88 -17.25 -3.95 15.14
CA SER A 88 -17.38 -3.31 13.83
C SER A 88 -16.13 -2.52 13.42
N LYS A 89 -15.50 -1.80 14.36
CA LYS A 89 -14.24 -1.09 14.15
C LYS A 89 -13.08 -2.05 13.90
N MET A 90 -13.08 -3.19 14.60
CA MET A 90 -12.12 -4.28 14.35
C MET A 90 -12.27 -4.83 12.93
N THR A 91 -13.49 -5.08 12.47
CA THR A 91 -13.75 -5.52 11.09
C THR A 91 -13.30 -4.48 10.07
N GLN A 92 -13.56 -3.18 10.31
CA GLN A 92 -13.11 -2.10 9.43
C GLN A 92 -11.57 -2.02 9.38
N MET A 93 -10.91 -2.10 10.54
CA MET A 93 -9.45 -2.12 10.64
C MET A 93 -8.85 -3.28 9.84
N GLN A 94 -9.37 -4.49 10.00
CA GLN A 94 -8.96 -5.66 9.21
C GLN A 94 -9.19 -5.47 7.71
N GLY A 95 -10.30 -4.82 7.33
CA GLY A 95 -10.62 -4.48 5.95
C GLY A 95 -9.57 -3.56 5.32
N ILE A 96 -9.20 -2.48 6.01
CA ILE A 96 -8.17 -1.54 5.55
C ILE A 96 -6.81 -2.23 5.45
N LEU A 97 -6.41 -2.99 6.46
CA LEU A 97 -5.15 -3.76 6.43
C LEU A 97 -5.09 -4.72 5.24
N LYS A 98 -6.20 -5.36 4.88
CA LYS A 98 -6.29 -6.22 3.70
C LYS A 98 -6.17 -5.42 2.40
N GLN A 99 -6.78 -4.24 2.32
CA GLN A 99 -6.71 -3.39 1.12
C GLN A 99 -5.30 -2.84 0.88
N LEU A 100 -4.60 -2.45 1.95
CA LEU A 100 -3.24 -1.93 1.90
C LEU A 100 -2.17 -3.01 1.74
N GLY A 101 -2.55 -4.27 1.55
CA GLY A 101 -1.58 -5.35 1.36
C GLY A 101 -0.83 -5.75 2.63
N MET A 102 -1.32 -5.41 3.82
CA MET A 102 -0.60 -5.64 5.09
C MET A 102 -0.80 -7.04 5.68
N THR A 103 -1.60 -7.90 5.05
CA THR A 103 -1.78 -9.31 5.44
C THR A 103 -1.01 -10.24 4.49
N PRO A 104 -0.57 -11.44 4.92
CA PRO A 104 0.15 -12.37 4.04
C PRO A 104 -0.60 -12.68 2.74
N CYS A 105 -1.91 -12.93 2.83
CA CYS A 105 -2.76 -13.19 1.68
C CYS A 105 -2.85 -11.98 0.75
N ALA A 106 -2.97 -10.77 1.30
CA ALA A 106 -3.00 -9.56 0.49
C ALA A 106 -1.63 -9.23 -0.13
N ARG A 107 -0.52 -9.45 0.59
CA ARG A 107 0.85 -9.27 0.09
C ARG A 107 1.12 -10.08 -1.17
N ALA A 108 0.61 -11.31 -1.25
CA ALA A 108 0.76 -12.15 -2.45
C ALA A 108 0.13 -11.52 -3.71
N SER A 109 -0.78 -10.56 -3.55
CA SER A 109 -1.42 -9.81 -4.64
C SER A 109 -0.78 -8.44 -4.90
N VAL A 110 0.18 -8.02 -4.07
CA VAL A 110 0.88 -6.74 -4.21
C VAL A 110 2.06 -6.91 -5.16
N VAL A 111 2.16 -6.03 -6.14
CA VAL A 111 3.29 -5.98 -7.07
C VAL A 111 4.05 -4.69 -6.83
N VAL A 112 5.33 -4.82 -6.53
CA VAL A 112 6.26 -3.70 -6.40
C VAL A 112 7.08 -3.65 -7.69
N PRO A 113 7.22 -2.48 -8.36
CA PRO A 113 8.12 -2.36 -9.50
C PRO A 113 9.55 -2.72 -9.09
N LYS A 114 10.25 -3.49 -9.92
CA LYS A 114 11.67 -3.81 -9.68
C LYS A 114 12.46 -2.49 -9.63
N LYS A 115 13.21 -2.26 -8.56
CA LYS A 115 14.23 -1.20 -8.56
C LYS A 115 15.20 -1.52 -9.70
N GLU A 116 15.45 -0.55 -10.58
CA GLU A 116 16.53 -0.68 -11.56
C GLU A 116 17.84 -0.81 -10.78
N ASP A 117 18.51 -1.95 -10.95
CA ASP A 117 19.86 -2.15 -10.43
C ASP A 117 20.74 -1.06 -11.04
N LYS A 118 21.16 -0.09 -10.22
CA LYS A 118 22.24 0.83 -10.60
C LYS A 118 23.43 -0.07 -10.95
N LYS A 119 23.74 -0.18 -12.26
CA LYS A 119 24.89 -0.92 -12.77
C LYS A 119 26.11 -0.59 -11.90
N SER A 120 26.52 -1.56 -11.08
CA SER A 120 27.76 -1.46 -10.31
C SER A 120 28.91 -1.33 -11.31
N LYS A 121 29.71 -0.26 -11.20
CA LYS A 121 30.88 0.04 -12.03
C LYS A 121 32.06 -0.92 -11.78
N PHE A 122 31.81 -2.15 -11.36
CA PHE A 122 32.82 -3.17 -11.07
C PHE A 122 32.83 -4.26 -12.14
N LYS A 123 32.97 -3.87 -13.42
CA LYS A 123 33.25 -4.84 -14.48
C LYS A 123 34.23 -4.37 -15.55
N ASP A 124 35.06 -3.37 -15.24
CA ASP A 124 36.20 -2.96 -16.06
C ASP A 124 37.42 -2.70 -15.14
N MET A 125 38.00 -3.77 -14.60
CA MET A 125 39.39 -3.83 -14.10
C MET A 125 39.95 -5.23 -14.35
#